data_AF-A0A8B9PVS7-F1
#
_entry.id   AF-A0A8B9PVS7-F1
#
_cell.length_a   1.000
_cell.length_b   1.000
_cell.length_c   1.000
_cell.angle_alpha   90.00
_cell.angle_beta   90.00
_cell.angle_gamma   90.00
#
_symmetry.space_group_name_H-M   'P 1'
#
loop_
_entity.id
_entity.type
_entity.pdbx_description
1 polymer ?
#
loop_
_entity_poly.entity_id
_entity_poly.type
_entity_poly.pdbx_seq_one_letter_code
_entity_poly.pdbx_strand_id
1 'polypeptide(L)'
;MGAIGGGIFQAIKGFRNSPVGVNHRLRGSLTAIKTRAPQLGGSFAVWGGLFSMIDCSMVRMRGKEDPWNSITSGALTGAILAARNGPVAMVGSAAMGGILLALIEGAGILLTRFASTQFPNGPQFSDDPSQLQPSPFGDYRQYQ
;
A
#
# COMPACT_ATOMS: atom_id res chain seq x y z
N MET A 1 -1.91 -8.24 -5.75
CA MET A 1 -1.38 -7.28 -6.74
C MET A 1 -0.05 -7.72 -7.37
N GLY A 2 1.00 -7.96 -6.59
CA GLY A 2 2.34 -8.26 -7.13
C GLY A 2 2.46 -9.49 -8.05
N ALA A 3 1.81 -10.61 -7.70
CA ALA A 3 1.84 -11.82 -8.53
C ALA A 3 1.05 -11.68 -9.84
N ILE A 4 -0.07 -10.94 -9.82
CA ILE A 4 -0.93 -10.71 -10.98
C ILE A 4 -0.23 -9.75 -11.95
N GLY A 5 0.22 -8.58 -11.46
CA GLY A 5 0.95 -7.62 -12.28
C GLY A 5 2.29 -8.16 -12.78
N GLY A 6 3.03 -8.86 -11.92
CA GLY A 6 4.27 -9.54 -12.29
C GLY A 6 4.06 -10.66 -13.29
N GLY A 7 2.97 -11.42 -13.17
CA GLY A 7 2.59 -12.47 -14.12
C GLY A 7 2.29 -11.89 -15.51
N ILE A 8 1.48 -10.83 -15.59
CA ILE A 8 1.15 -10.18 -16.87
C ILE A 8 2.40 -9.57 -17.51
N PHE A 9 3.20 -8.82 -16.76
CA PHE A 9 4.41 -8.20 -17.27
C PHE A 9 5.43 -9.23 -17.76
N GLN A 10 5.63 -10.31 -17.00
CA GLN A 10 6.55 -11.38 -17.36
C GLN A 10 6.01 -12.27 -18.49
N ALA A 11 4.69 -12.37 -18.65
CA ALA A 11 4.09 -13.03 -19.80
C ALA A 11 4.48 -12.33 -21.10
N ILE A 12 4.30 -10.99 -21.14
CA ILE A 12 4.62 -10.15 -22.30
C ILE A 12 6.12 -10.13 -22.56
N LYS A 13 6.93 -9.88 -21.52
CA LYS A 13 8.39 -9.84 -21.62
C LYS A 13 8.96 -11.21 -22.03
N GLY A 14 8.45 -12.28 -21.45
CA GLY A 14 8.84 -13.65 -21.76
C GLY A 14 8.49 -14.04 -23.20
N PHE A 15 7.33 -13.61 -23.71
CA PHE A 15 6.94 -13.85 -25.09
C PHE A 15 7.81 -13.08 -26.10
N ARG A 16 8.20 -11.83 -25.76
CA ARG A 16 9.06 -10.99 -26.61
C ARG A 16 10.53 -11.42 -26.62
N ASN A 17 11.04 -11.91 -25.49
CA ASN A 17 12.45 -12.28 -25.31
C ASN A 17 12.79 -13.74 -25.68
N SER A 18 11.78 -14.55 -26.02
CA SER A 18 11.96 -15.97 -26.35
C SER A 18 12.25 -16.18 -27.86
N PRO A 19 13.01 -17.24 -28.21
CA PRO A 19 13.40 -17.52 -29.60
C PRO A 19 12.18 -17.69 -30.54
N VAL A 20 12.41 -17.50 -31.83
CA VAL A 20 11.36 -17.52 -32.87
C VAL A 20 10.61 -18.85 -32.88
N GLY A 21 9.28 -18.79 -32.95
CA GLY A 21 8.38 -19.95 -32.89
C GLY A 21 7.35 -19.85 -31.77
N VAL A 22 6.07 -19.93 -32.11
CA VAL A 22 4.95 -19.74 -31.15
C VAL A 22 5.04 -20.71 -29.96
N ASN A 23 5.36 -21.98 -30.20
CA ASN A 23 5.53 -22.98 -29.13
C ASN A 23 6.72 -22.67 -28.19
N HIS A 24 7.84 -22.17 -28.73
CA HIS A 24 8.99 -21.78 -27.92
C HIS A 24 8.72 -20.50 -27.12
N ARG A 25 7.98 -19.54 -27.70
CA ARG A 25 7.57 -18.31 -27.02
C ARG A 25 6.57 -18.54 -25.90
N LEU A 26 5.60 -19.43 -26.09
CA LEU A 26 4.64 -19.79 -25.05
C LEU A 26 5.33 -20.52 -23.90
N ARG A 27 6.22 -21.48 -24.18
CA ARG A 27 7.01 -22.17 -23.15
C ARG A 27 7.95 -21.23 -22.39
N GLY A 28 8.67 -20.36 -23.11
CA GLY A 28 9.55 -19.37 -22.49
C GLY A 28 8.80 -18.33 -21.66
N SER A 29 7.61 -17.91 -22.12
CA SER A 29 6.69 -17.06 -21.35
C SER A 29 6.20 -17.77 -20.07
N LEU A 30 5.76 -19.03 -20.16
CA LEU A 30 5.33 -19.81 -19.00
C LEU A 30 6.44 -19.97 -17.97
N THR A 31 7.66 -20.28 -18.40
CA THR A 31 8.84 -20.39 -17.51
C THR A 31 9.18 -19.04 -16.90
N ALA A 32 9.08 -17.93 -17.64
CA ALA A 32 9.31 -16.59 -17.13
C ALA A 32 8.27 -16.17 -16.08
N ILE A 33 7.00 -16.50 -16.28
CA ILE A 33 5.93 -16.29 -15.29
C ILE A 33 6.22 -17.11 -14.04
N LYS A 34 6.45 -18.42 -14.19
CA LYS A 34 6.63 -19.34 -13.07
C LYS A 34 7.82 -18.98 -12.17
N THR A 35 8.90 -18.47 -12.75
CA THR A 35 10.12 -18.13 -11.99
C THR A 35 10.09 -16.73 -11.39
N ARG A 36 9.47 -15.75 -12.06
CA ARG A 36 9.58 -14.33 -11.68
C ARG A 36 8.31 -13.75 -11.04
N ALA A 37 7.12 -14.23 -11.41
CA ALA A 37 5.88 -13.79 -10.78
C ALA A 37 5.84 -14.05 -9.26
N PRO A 38 6.25 -15.21 -8.72
CA PRO A 38 6.27 -15.42 -7.28
C PRO A 38 7.33 -14.58 -6.56
N GLN A 39 8.49 -14.33 -7.18
CA GLN A 39 9.52 -13.44 -6.60
C GLN A 39 8.99 -12.01 -6.42
N LEU A 40 8.33 -11.48 -7.46
CA LEU A 40 7.75 -10.15 -7.39
C LEU A 40 6.58 -10.11 -6.40
N GLY A 41 5.69 -11.12 -6.44
CA GLY A 41 4.59 -11.27 -5.51
C GLY A 41 5.04 -11.33 -4.05
N GLY A 42 6.06 -12.12 -3.74
CA GLY A 42 6.64 -12.20 -2.40
C GLY A 42 7.26 -10.88 -1.93
N SER A 43 7.99 -10.19 -2.81
CA SER A 43 8.57 -8.87 -2.50
C SER A 43 7.48 -7.84 -2.15
N PHE A 44 6.38 -7.82 -2.91
CA PHE A 44 5.23 -6.95 -2.61
C PHE A 44 4.51 -7.35 -1.32
N ALA A 45 4.42 -8.64 -1.01
CA ALA A 45 3.81 -9.11 0.23
C ALA A 45 4.63 -8.67 1.45
N VAL A 46 5.96 -8.82 1.42
CA VAL A 46 6.85 -8.39 2.51
C VAL A 46 6.81 -6.87 2.65
N TRP A 47 6.90 -6.13 1.54
CA TRP A 47 6.84 -4.67 1.58
C TRP A 47 5.50 -4.17 2.15
N GLY A 48 4.37 -4.69 1.66
CA GLY A 48 3.04 -4.29 2.13
C GLY A 48 2.78 -4.70 3.59
N GLY A 49 3.17 -5.93 3.98
CA GLY A 49 3.02 -6.40 5.35
C GLY A 49 3.84 -5.59 6.35
N LEU A 50 5.09 -5.28 6.00
CA LEU A 50 5.94 -4.46 6.86
C LEU A 50 5.44 -3.01 6.97
N PHE A 51 5.01 -2.43 5.84
CA PHE A 51 4.37 -1.12 5.82
C PHE A 51 3.16 -1.06 6.76
N SER A 52 2.21 -1.99 6.61
CA SER A 52 1.02 -2.04 7.47
C SER A 52 1.36 -2.24 8.94
N MET A 53 2.33 -3.12 9.26
CA MET A 53 2.73 -3.33 10.65
C MET A 53 3.29 -2.05 11.29
N ILE A 54 4.12 -1.30 10.56
CA ILE A 54 4.72 -0.07 11.06
C ILE A 54 3.67 1.04 11.17
N ASP A 55 2.81 1.18 10.17
CA ASP A 55 1.77 2.19 10.15
C ASP A 55 0.77 2.02 11.30
N CYS A 56 0.23 0.80 11.47
CA CYS A 56 -0.64 0.44 12.59
C CYS A 56 0.04 0.63 13.95
N SER A 57 1.33 0.30 14.05
CA SER A 57 2.09 0.50 15.30
C SER A 57 2.20 1.98 15.66
N MET A 58 2.46 2.85 14.67
CA MET A 58 2.55 4.28 14.92
C MET A 58 1.20 4.93 15.21
N VAL A 59 0.11 4.51 14.55
CA VAL A 59 -1.25 4.95 14.91
C VAL A 59 -1.58 4.53 16.35
N ARG A 60 -1.23 3.31 16.75
CA ARG A 60 -1.42 2.82 18.12
C ARG A 60 -0.64 3.64 19.15
N MET A 61 0.57 4.08 18.82
CA MET A 61 1.42 4.87 19.73
C MET A 61 1.00 6.34 19.83
N ARG A 62 0.54 6.95 18.73
CA ARG A 62 0.22 8.39 18.69
C ARG A 62 -1.27 8.72 18.77
N GLY A 63 -2.15 7.74 18.54
CA GLY A 63 -3.60 7.92 18.54
C GLY A 63 -4.11 8.90 17.47
N LYS A 64 -3.31 9.22 16.47
CA LYS A 64 -3.61 10.16 15.39
C LYS A 64 -3.18 9.58 14.05
N GLU A 65 -4.03 9.73 13.05
CA GLU A 65 -3.74 9.38 11.66
C GLU A 65 -3.36 10.66 10.91
N ASP A 66 -2.06 10.96 10.92
CA ASP A 66 -1.49 12.09 10.17
C ASP A 66 -0.78 11.57 8.91
N PRO A 67 -0.74 12.32 7.79
CA PRO A 67 0.00 11.94 6.58
C PRO A 67 1.49 11.67 6.81
N TRP A 68 2.03 12.23 7.91
CA TRP A 68 3.40 11.97 8.35
C TRP A 68 3.63 10.51 8.77
N ASN A 69 2.56 9.82 9.17
CA ASN A 69 2.60 8.41 9.55
C ASN A 69 2.94 7.55 8.35
N SER A 70 2.18 7.70 7.25
CA SER A 70 2.43 7.01 5.98
C SER A 70 3.83 7.29 5.44
N ILE A 71 4.29 8.54 5.46
CA ILE A 71 5.63 8.91 4.96
C ILE A 71 6.73 8.23 5.79
N THR A 72 6.61 8.29 7.12
CA THR A 72 7.60 7.72 8.04
C THR A 72 7.57 6.19 7.98
N SER A 73 6.40 5.57 7.85
CA SER A 73 6.26 4.12 7.72
C SER A 73 6.84 3.63 6.39
N GLY A 74 6.70 4.37 5.29
CA GLY A 74 7.39 4.07 4.03
C GLY A 74 8.90 4.16 4.13
N ALA A 75 9.41 5.22 4.76
CA ALA A 75 10.85 5.38 4.97
C ALA A 75 11.43 4.25 5.84
N LEU A 76 10.75 3.90 6.94
CA LEU A 76 11.15 2.80 7.81
C LEU A 76 11.09 1.45 7.10
N THR A 77 10.01 1.18 6.36
CA THR A 77 9.86 -0.04 5.56
C THR A 77 11.01 -0.16 4.57
N GLY A 78 11.33 0.92 3.85
CA GLY A 78 12.47 0.98 2.93
C GLY A 78 13.79 0.70 3.63
N ALA A 79 14.05 1.36 4.76
CA ALA A 79 15.27 1.17 5.54
C ALA A 79 15.45 -0.28 6.00
N ILE A 80 14.40 -0.89 6.57
CA ILE A 80 14.42 -2.25 7.10
C ILE A 80 14.68 -3.27 5.99
N LEU A 81 14.05 -3.10 4.82
CA LEU A 81 14.27 -4.01 3.69
C LEU A 81 15.71 -3.97 3.14
N ALA A 82 16.38 -2.83 3.25
CA ALA A 82 17.76 -2.67 2.81
C ALA A 82 18.79 -2.84 3.94
N ALA A 83 18.37 -3.17 5.17
CA ALA A 83 19.25 -3.28 6.33
C ALA A 83 20.43 -4.21 6.09
N ARG A 84 20.21 -5.33 5.39
CA ARG A 84 21.25 -6.30 5.05
C ARG A 84 22.27 -5.83 4.00
N ASN A 85 21.96 -4.77 3.25
CA ASN A 85 22.81 -4.24 2.18
C ASN A 85 23.75 -3.12 2.67
N GLY A 86 23.73 -2.82 3.97
CA GLY A 86 24.57 -1.82 4.61
C GLY A 86 23.93 -0.43 4.75
N PRO A 87 24.55 0.49 5.52
CA PRO A 87 23.93 1.75 5.92
C PRO A 87 23.60 2.68 4.74
N VAL A 88 24.44 2.72 3.71
CA VAL A 88 24.22 3.55 2.52
C VAL A 88 22.98 3.09 1.75
N ALA A 89 22.80 1.78 1.62
CA ALA A 89 21.62 1.21 0.98
C ALA A 89 20.34 1.46 1.80
N MET A 90 20.43 1.44 3.14
CA MET A 90 19.32 1.78 4.04
C MET A 90 18.86 3.22 3.86
N VAL A 91 19.79 4.18 3.81
CA VAL A 91 19.43 5.60 3.63
C VAL A 91 18.82 5.82 2.25
N GLY A 92 19.41 5.21 1.20
CA GLY A 92 18.89 5.29 -0.16
C GLY A 92 17.47 4.73 -0.30
N SER A 93 17.21 3.55 0.29
CA SER A 93 15.88 2.94 0.25
C SER A 93 14.87 3.67 1.12
N ALA A 94 15.28 4.20 2.28
CA ALA A 94 14.44 5.03 3.13
C ALA A 94 14.01 6.30 2.43
N ALA A 95 14.95 6.99 1.76
CA ALA A 95 14.65 8.19 0.97
C ALA A 95 13.65 7.87 -0.14
N MET A 96 13.88 6.81 -0.92
CA MET A 96 12.96 6.41 -1.99
C MET A 96 11.56 6.07 -1.43
N GLY A 97 11.48 5.29 -0.35
CA GLY A 97 10.22 4.92 0.29
C GLY A 97 9.44 6.12 0.84
N GLY A 98 10.14 7.04 1.52
CA GLY A 98 9.56 8.27 2.05
C GLY A 98 9.08 9.23 0.95
N ILE A 99 9.88 9.44 -0.10
CA ILE A 99 9.51 10.31 -1.23
C ILE A 99 8.28 9.75 -1.96
N LEU A 100 8.24 8.45 -2.23
CA LEU A 100 7.11 7.83 -2.94
C LEU A 100 5.80 8.00 -2.17
N LEU A 101 5.80 7.74 -0.86
CA LEU A 101 4.58 7.91 -0.06
C LEU A 101 4.23 9.37 0.19
N ALA A 102 5.21 10.27 0.29
CA ALA A 102 4.94 11.71 0.35
C ALA A 102 4.22 12.21 -0.89
N LEU A 103 4.58 11.69 -2.08
CA LEU A 103 3.88 12.00 -3.32
C LEU A 103 2.48 11.39 -3.36
N ILE A 104 2.30 10.16 -2.86
CA ILE A 104 0.99 9.49 -2.84
C ILE A 104 0.03 10.22 -1.90
N GLU A 105 0.44 10.50 -0.67
CA GLU A 105 -0.37 11.26 0.30
C GLU A 105 -0.61 12.70 -0.17
N GLY A 106 0.43 13.35 -0.73
CA GLY A 106 0.32 14.70 -1.28
C GLY A 106 -0.68 14.78 -2.45
N ALA A 107 -0.66 13.79 -3.35
CA ALA A 107 -1.65 13.67 -4.41
C ALA A 107 -3.05 13.34 -3.87
N GLY A 108 -3.15 12.50 -2.83
CA GLY A 108 -4.42 12.21 -2.15
C GLY A 108 -5.08 13.46 -1.58
N ILE A 109 -4.31 14.30 -0.87
CA ILE A 109 -4.80 15.58 -0.34
C ILE A 109 -5.25 16.50 -1.49
N LEU A 110 -4.47 16.58 -2.56
CA LEU A 110 -4.78 17.42 -3.71
C LEU A 110 -6.06 16.98 -4.42
N LEU A 111 -6.21 15.68 -4.67
CA LEU A 111 -7.41 15.10 -5.29
C LEU A 111 -8.65 15.30 -4.41
N THR A 112 -8.54 15.09 -3.10
CA THR A 112 -9.63 15.36 -2.16
C THR A 112 -10.03 16.84 -2.18
N ARG A 113 -9.07 17.76 -2.25
CA ARG A 113 -9.37 19.19 -2.38
C ARG A 113 -10.08 19.51 -3.69
N PHE A 114 -9.61 19.00 -4.83
CA PHE A 114 -10.29 19.21 -6.10
C PHE A 114 -11.70 18.59 -6.12
N ALA A 115 -11.88 17.39 -5.56
CA ALA A 115 -13.19 16.76 -5.43
C ALA A 115 -14.13 17.59 -4.54
N SER A 116 -13.64 18.14 -3.42
CA SER A 116 -14.42 19.00 -2.52
C SER A 116 -14.82 20.34 -3.15
N THR A 117 -14.06 20.84 -4.14
CA THR A 117 -14.46 22.02 -4.92
C THR A 117 -15.48 21.70 -6.02
N GLN A 118 -15.60 20.45 -6.43
CA GLN A 118 -16.58 20.00 -7.43
C GLN A 118 -17.91 19.59 -6.81
N PHE A 119 -17.87 19.07 -5.57
CA PHE A 119 -19.04 18.82 -4.72
C PHE A 119 -18.84 19.60 -3.42
N PRO A 120 -19.37 20.83 -3.29
CA PRO A 120 -19.50 21.45 -1.98
C PRO A 120 -20.31 20.47 -1.15
N ASN A 121 -19.70 19.89 -0.12
CA ASN A 121 -20.42 19.08 0.85
C ASN A 121 -21.64 19.89 1.28
N GLY A 122 -22.84 19.38 1.00
CA GLY A 122 -24.07 19.91 1.59
C GLY A 122 -23.92 20.00 3.11
N PRO A 123 -24.72 20.83 3.78
CA PRO A 123 -24.48 21.26 5.17
C PRO A 123 -24.07 20.07 6.03
N GLN A 124 -22.89 20.21 6.64
CA GLN A 124 -22.41 19.32 7.68
C GLN A 124 -23.53 19.23 8.72
N PHE A 125 -24.22 18.08 8.78
CA PHE A 125 -24.96 17.73 9.97
C PHE A 125 -23.92 17.61 11.07
N SER A 126 -23.80 18.68 11.84
CA SER A 126 -23.03 18.72 13.08
C SER A 126 -23.34 17.47 13.87
N ASP A 127 -22.29 16.74 14.26
CA ASP A 127 -22.32 15.74 15.32
C ASP A 127 -22.80 16.43 16.60
N ASP A 128 -24.11 16.62 16.73
CA ASP A 128 -24.76 17.10 17.93
C ASP A 128 -25.06 15.85 18.77
N PRO A 129 -24.33 15.61 19.88
CA PRO A 129 -24.48 14.41 20.71
C PRO A 129 -25.86 14.30 21.39
N SER A 130 -26.77 15.25 21.14
CA SER A 130 -28.16 15.26 21.57
C SER A 130 -29.14 14.52 20.64
N GLN A 131 -28.71 14.07 19.45
CA GLN A 131 -29.56 13.37 18.46
C GLN A 131 -29.57 11.83 18.59
N LEU A 132 -28.90 11.26 19.59
CA LEU A 132 -28.99 9.83 19.90
C LEU A 132 -30.38 9.50 20.48
N GLN A 133 -31.34 9.19 19.60
CA GLN A 133 -32.54 8.45 20.01
C GLN A 133 -32.10 7.12 20.66
N PRO A 134 -32.64 6.77 21.84
CA PRO A 134 -32.33 5.49 22.45
C PRO A 134 -32.86 4.36 21.57
N SER A 135 -31.97 3.49 21.12
CA SER A 135 -32.29 2.26 20.41
C SER A 135 -33.16 1.35 21.30
N PRO A 136 -34.37 0.93 20.86
CA PRO A 136 -35.33 0.23 21.73
C PRO A 136 -35.01 -1.25 21.99
N PHE A 137 -33.85 -1.76 21.57
CA PHE A 137 -33.44 -3.15 21.78
C PHE A 137 -31.93 -3.23 21.99
N GLY A 138 -31.50 -3.56 23.21
CA GLY A 138 -30.08 -3.74 23.50
C GLY A 138 -29.64 -3.78 24.97
N ASP A 139 -30.55 -3.79 25.94
CA ASP A 139 -30.22 -4.27 27.29
C ASP A 139 -29.87 -5.75 27.20
N TYR A 140 -28.60 -6.13 27.09
CA TYR A 140 -27.99 -7.38 27.59
C TYR A 140 -26.48 -7.36 27.29
N ARG A 141 -25.65 -7.31 28.35
CA ARG A 141 -24.16 -7.42 28.41
C ARG A 141 -23.35 -6.16 28.70
N GLN A 142 -23.74 -5.42 29.74
CA GLN A 142 -22.74 -5.05 30.75
C GLN A 142 -22.41 -6.30 31.60
N TYR A 143 -21.15 -6.38 32.06
CA TYR A 143 -20.51 -7.43 32.88
C TYR A 143 -19.97 -8.66 32.12
N GLN A 144 -18.76 -8.56 31.58
CA GLN A 144 -17.55 -9.26 32.08
C GLN A 144 -16.30 -8.81 31.32
#